data_AF-A0A5F0LL60-F1
#
_entry.id   AF-A0A5F0LL60-F1
#
_cell.length_a   1.000
_cell.length_b   1.000
_cell.length_c   1.000
_cell.angle_alpha   90.00
_cell.angle_beta   90.00
_cell.angle_gamma   90.00
#
_symmetry.space_group_name_H-M   'P 1'
#
loop_
_entity.id
_entity.type
_entity.pdbx_description
1 polymer ?
#
loop_
_entity_poly.entity_id
_entity_poly.type
_entity_poly.pdbx_seq_one_letter_code
_entity_poly.pdbx_strand_id
1 'polypeptide(L)'
;MKNTLALLGGISPATFLRDYWHKKPLLIRQAIPGFQAPLTRQQLFDLAGREDVESRLITQNGKDWKMDHGPLAKLPPLKQKEWTLLVQGVNLHENAADALLREFRFIPDARLDDLMISYASDGGGVGPHFDSYDVFLLQAHGQRRWRISAQKDLSLVDGMPLKILKNFKSEEEFVL
;
A
#
# COMPACT_ATOMS: atom_id res chain seq x y z
N MET A 1 24.76 -17.08 -15.69
CA MET A 1 23.67 -17.49 -14.79
C MET A 1 22.68 -16.33 -14.71
N LYS A 2 21.36 -16.57 -14.84
CA LYS A 2 20.38 -15.49 -14.62
C LYS A 2 20.45 -15.13 -13.14
N ASN A 3 20.82 -13.88 -12.83
CA ASN A 3 20.80 -13.36 -11.46
C ASN A 3 19.33 -13.20 -11.04
N THR A 4 18.77 -14.22 -10.40
CA THR A 4 17.37 -14.25 -9.95
C THR A 4 17.26 -13.60 -8.58
N LEU A 5 16.15 -12.89 -8.34
CA LEU A 5 15.87 -12.27 -7.05
C LEU A 5 14.68 -12.95 -6.38
N ALA A 6 14.83 -13.33 -5.12
CA ALA A 6 13.73 -13.91 -4.32
C ALA A 6 12.54 -12.94 -4.22
N LEU A 7 12.83 -11.64 -4.07
CA LEU A 7 11.85 -10.54 -4.07
C LEU A 7 10.96 -10.51 -5.33
N LEU A 8 11.46 -11.06 -6.44
CA LEU A 8 10.76 -11.15 -7.72
C LEU A 8 10.16 -12.55 -7.99
N GLY A 9 10.06 -13.40 -6.96
CA GLY A 9 9.55 -14.77 -7.12
C GLY A 9 10.50 -15.68 -7.91
N GLY A 10 11.81 -15.42 -7.83
CA GLY A 10 12.82 -16.23 -8.49
C GLY A 10 13.04 -15.93 -9.97
N ILE A 11 12.47 -14.83 -10.50
CA ILE A 11 12.83 -14.32 -11.83
C ILE A 11 13.95 -13.28 -11.73
N SER A 12 14.63 -13.02 -12.85
CA SER A 12 15.62 -11.95 -12.94
C SER A 12 14.97 -10.58 -13.09
N PRO A 13 15.60 -9.48 -12.65
CA PRO A 13 15.13 -8.12 -12.94
C PRO A 13 14.86 -7.87 -14.42
N ALA A 14 15.71 -8.39 -15.31
CA ALA A 14 15.52 -8.26 -16.76
C ALA A 14 14.22 -8.93 -17.22
N THR A 15 13.88 -10.10 -16.67
CA THR A 15 12.59 -10.76 -16.94
C THR A 15 11.43 -9.92 -16.42
N PHE A 16 11.53 -9.43 -15.17
CA PHE A 16 10.49 -8.61 -14.56
C PHE A 16 10.20 -7.33 -15.36
N LEU A 17 11.24 -6.59 -15.73
CA LEU A 17 11.12 -5.35 -16.51
C LEU A 17 10.53 -5.60 -17.91
N ARG A 18 10.94 -6.70 -18.57
CA ARG A 18 10.44 -7.06 -19.89
C ARG A 18 8.98 -7.49 -19.86
N ASP A 19 8.60 -8.34 -18.91
CA ASP A 19 7.32 -9.07 -18.98
C ASP A 19 6.21 -8.48 -18.10
N TYR A 20 6.54 -7.70 -17.07
CA TYR A 20 5.57 -7.25 -16.04
C TYR A 20 5.55 -5.74 -15.81
N TRP A 21 6.71 -5.11 -15.63
CA TRP A 21 6.79 -3.67 -15.35
C TRP A 21 6.05 -2.84 -16.41
N HIS A 22 5.14 -1.96 -15.98
CA HIS A 22 4.21 -1.18 -16.81
C HIS A 22 3.28 -1.98 -17.74
N LYS A 23 3.04 -3.27 -17.47
CA LYS A 23 2.24 -4.13 -18.38
C LYS A 23 1.12 -4.84 -17.68
N LYS A 24 1.41 -5.54 -16.58
CA LYS A 24 0.43 -6.38 -15.89
C LYS A 24 0.82 -6.62 -14.42
N PRO A 25 -0.16 -6.85 -13.55
CA PRO A 25 0.09 -7.20 -12.16
C PRO A 25 0.83 -8.55 -12.03
N LEU A 26 1.54 -8.73 -10.92
CA LEU A 26 2.23 -9.96 -10.56
C LEU A 26 2.06 -10.23 -9.06
N LEU A 27 1.45 -11.36 -8.70
CA LEU A 27 1.43 -11.83 -7.32
C LEU A 27 2.67 -12.67 -7.03
N ILE A 28 3.41 -12.30 -5.98
CA ILE A 28 4.56 -13.06 -5.47
C ILE A 28 4.24 -13.47 -4.02
N ARG A 29 4.16 -14.77 -3.78
CA ARG A 29 3.98 -15.29 -2.41
C ARG A 29 5.34 -15.47 -1.75
N GLN A 30 5.45 -15.07 -0.48
CA GLN A 30 6.69 -15.16 0.29
C GLN A 30 7.87 -14.45 -0.41
N ALA A 31 7.63 -13.26 -0.98
CA ALA A 31 8.67 -12.47 -1.67
C ALA A 31 9.87 -12.18 -0.74
N ILE A 32 9.60 -11.95 0.54
CA ILE A 32 10.59 -11.85 1.62
C ILE A 32 10.21 -12.91 2.67
N PRO A 33 10.89 -14.07 2.72
CA PRO A 33 10.59 -15.11 3.69
C PRO A 33 10.73 -14.59 5.13
N GLY A 34 9.70 -14.83 5.96
CA GLY A 34 9.70 -14.37 7.34
C GLY A 34 9.55 -12.85 7.51
N PHE A 35 9.06 -12.14 6.49
CA PHE A 35 8.87 -10.69 6.50
C PHE A 35 8.20 -10.19 7.79
N GLN A 36 8.80 -9.17 8.38
CA GLN A 36 8.27 -8.44 9.53
C GLN A 36 8.10 -6.98 9.15
N ALA A 37 7.09 -6.32 9.74
CA ALA A 37 6.93 -4.89 9.56
C ALA A 37 8.19 -4.14 10.03
N PRO A 38 8.66 -3.11 9.30
CA PRO A 38 9.84 -2.34 9.69
C PRO A 38 9.62 -1.52 10.97
N LEU A 39 8.36 -1.39 11.40
CA LEU A 39 7.94 -0.65 12.59
C LEU A 39 6.86 -1.41 13.34
N THR A 40 6.83 -1.18 14.65
CA THR A 40 5.68 -1.57 15.46
C THR A 40 4.47 -0.69 15.16
N ARG A 41 3.27 -1.18 15.45
CA ARG A 41 2.03 -0.40 15.34
C ARG A 41 2.09 0.91 16.13
N GLN A 42 2.70 0.91 17.32
CA GLN A 42 2.80 2.10 18.15
C GLN A 42 3.69 3.16 17.50
N GLN A 43 4.87 2.77 16.99
CA GLN A 43 5.75 3.70 16.26
C GLN A 43 5.06 4.32 15.05
N LEU A 44 4.30 3.52 14.28
CA LEU A 44 3.52 4.04 13.16
C LEU A 44 2.48 5.09 13.59
N PHE A 45 1.81 4.86 14.72
CA PHE A 45 0.82 5.79 15.26
C PHE A 45 1.47 7.06 15.79
N ASP A 46 2.62 6.94 16.44
CA ASP A 46 3.40 8.08 16.92
C ASP A 46 3.88 8.94 15.74
N LEU A 47 4.31 8.33 14.63
CA LEU A 47 4.67 9.04 13.39
C LEU A 47 3.48 9.84 12.83
N ALA A 48 2.27 9.26 12.82
CA ALA A 48 1.09 9.94 12.30
C ALA A 48 0.72 11.21 13.09
N GLY A 49 1.14 11.33 14.34
CA GLY A 49 0.91 12.50 15.20
C GLY A 49 1.93 13.64 15.02
N ARG A 50 2.97 13.46 14.20
CA ARG A 50 4.02 14.46 14.01
C ARG A 50 3.68 15.46 12.91
N GLU A 51 4.08 16.72 13.09
CA GLU A 51 3.87 17.80 12.11
C GLU A 51 4.70 17.63 10.84
N ASP A 52 5.85 16.97 10.92
CA ASP A 52 6.78 16.75 9.81
C ASP A 52 6.49 15.47 9.01
N VAL A 53 5.37 14.80 9.27
CA VAL A 53 4.99 13.53 8.65
C VAL A 53 3.61 13.65 7.99
N GLU A 54 3.53 13.42 6.68
CA GLU A 54 2.24 13.35 6.00
C GLU A 54 1.50 12.07 6.39
N SER A 55 0.32 12.23 6.97
CA SER A 55 -0.56 11.12 7.30
C SER A 55 -2.02 11.41 6.94
N ARG A 56 -2.78 10.35 6.71
CA ARG A 56 -4.21 10.40 6.40
C ARG A 56 -4.95 9.32 7.18
N LEU A 57 -6.08 9.71 7.78
CA LEU A 57 -7.03 8.79 8.40
C LEU A 57 -8.27 8.73 7.52
N ILE A 58 -8.63 7.53 7.08
CA ILE A 58 -9.87 7.28 6.37
C ILE A 58 -10.79 6.46 7.26
N THR A 59 -12.03 6.91 7.38
CA THR A 59 -13.10 6.17 8.06
C THR A 59 -14.28 6.01 7.13
N GLN A 60 -14.88 4.82 7.13
CA GLN A 60 -16.08 4.51 6.38
C GLN A 60 -17.22 4.24 7.36
N ASN A 61 -18.40 4.79 7.08
CA ASN A 61 -19.66 4.47 7.75
C ASN A 61 -20.72 4.17 6.69
N GLY A 62 -20.91 2.89 6.37
CA GLY A 62 -21.76 2.49 5.25
C GLY A 62 -21.22 3.02 3.91
N LYS A 63 -21.94 3.98 3.30
CA LYS A 63 -21.53 4.62 2.03
C LYS A 63 -20.74 5.91 2.23
N ASP A 64 -20.69 6.41 3.47
CA ASP A 64 -20.07 7.70 3.77
C ASP A 64 -18.58 7.50 4.03
N TRP A 65 -17.76 8.25 3.29
CA TRP A 65 -16.31 8.26 3.43
C TRP A 65 -15.88 9.59 4.04
N LYS A 66 -15.02 9.52 5.05
CA LYS A 66 -14.34 10.68 5.62
C LYS A 66 -12.84 10.49 5.49
N MET A 67 -12.14 11.57 5.18
CA MET A 67 -10.68 11.63 5.16
C MET A 67 -10.22 12.81 6.01
N ASP A 68 -9.43 12.53 7.04
CA ASP A 68 -8.73 13.53 7.85
C ASP A 68 -7.23 13.51 7.52
N HIS A 69 -6.59 14.66 7.56
CA HIS A 69 -5.14 14.82 7.33
C HIS A 69 -4.40 15.02 8.65
N GLY A 70 -3.14 14.58 8.67
CA GLY A 70 -2.25 14.76 9.80
C GLY A 70 -1.85 16.21 10.07
N PRO A 71 -1.28 16.47 11.27
CA PRO A 71 -0.98 15.49 12.33
C PRO A 71 -2.23 14.92 13.02
N LEU A 72 -2.25 13.61 13.26
CA LEU A 72 -3.39 12.88 13.82
C LEU A 72 -3.17 12.60 15.31
N ALA A 73 -3.49 13.57 16.17
CA ALA A 73 -3.30 13.47 17.63
C ALA A 73 -4.12 12.35 18.30
N LYS A 74 -5.22 11.90 17.68
CA LYS A 74 -6.06 10.82 18.16
C LYS A 74 -6.50 9.93 17.01
N LEU A 75 -6.40 8.63 17.20
CA LEU A 75 -6.88 7.62 16.26
C LEU A 75 -8.12 6.91 16.82
N PRO A 76 -8.98 6.32 15.97
CA PRO A 76 -10.09 5.51 16.42
C PRO A 76 -9.62 4.33 17.31
N PRO A 77 -10.48 3.82 18.22
CA PRO A 77 -10.16 2.63 18.99
C PRO A 77 -9.83 1.44 18.07
N LEU A 78 -8.85 0.63 18.42
CA LEU A 78 -8.42 -0.53 17.62
C LEU A 78 -9.54 -1.55 17.33
N LYS A 79 -10.56 -1.62 18.19
CA LYS A 79 -11.73 -2.50 18.02
C LYS A 79 -12.79 -1.92 17.08
N GLN A 80 -12.76 -0.61 16.82
CA GLN A 80 -13.62 0.00 15.83
C GLN A 80 -13.21 -0.51 14.45
N LYS A 81 -14.21 -0.86 13.64
CA LYS A 81 -14.03 -1.35 12.28
C LYS A 81 -14.00 -0.20 11.27
N GLU A 82 -13.72 -0.52 10.01
CA GLU A 82 -13.92 0.35 8.86
C GLU A 82 -13.10 1.65 8.90
N TRP A 83 -11.87 1.59 9.43
CA TRP A 83 -10.91 2.69 9.31
C TRP A 83 -9.52 2.23 8.89
N THR A 84 -8.78 3.13 8.24
CA THR A 84 -7.39 2.91 7.86
C THR A 84 -6.58 4.19 8.07
N LEU A 85 -5.38 4.02 8.61
CA LEU A 85 -4.34 5.04 8.68
C LEU A 85 -3.35 4.79 7.54
N LEU A 86 -2.91 5.86 6.88
CA LEU A 86 -1.80 5.86 5.93
C LEU A 86 -0.76 6.86 6.41
N VAL A 87 0.50 6.45 6.44
CA VAL A 87 1.64 7.30 6.79
C VAL A 87 2.62 7.25 5.64
N GLN A 88 2.87 8.41 5.02
CA GLN A 88 3.74 8.56 3.85
C GLN A 88 5.20 8.70 4.28
N GLY A 89 6.13 8.50 3.35
CA GLY A 89 7.54 8.85 3.55
C GLY A 89 8.20 8.17 4.75
N VAL A 90 7.73 6.99 5.18
CA VAL A 90 8.20 6.35 6.42
C VAL A 90 9.69 6.03 6.37
N ASN A 91 10.20 5.73 5.17
CA ASN A 91 11.63 5.57 4.90
C ASN A 91 12.48 6.81 5.27
N LEU A 92 11.91 8.02 5.27
CA LEU A 92 12.63 9.24 5.64
C LEU A 92 12.84 9.36 7.16
N HIS A 93 12.04 8.64 7.95
CA HIS A 93 12.04 8.75 9.40
C HIS A 93 12.60 7.50 10.08
N GLU A 94 12.62 6.35 9.40
CA GLU A 94 12.94 5.05 9.98
C GLU A 94 13.89 4.23 9.11
N ASN A 95 15.08 3.96 9.63
CA ASN A 95 16.17 3.29 8.90
C ASN A 95 15.78 1.89 8.37
N ALA A 96 14.95 1.15 9.10
CA ALA A 96 14.48 -0.16 8.65
C ALA A 96 13.55 -0.06 7.44
N ALA A 97 12.76 1.01 7.33
CA ALA A 97 11.91 1.27 6.18
C ALA A 97 12.73 1.73 4.97
N ASP A 98 13.76 2.57 5.16
CA ASP A 98 14.72 2.93 4.10
C ASP A 98 15.49 1.70 3.59
N ALA A 99 15.96 0.83 4.48
CA ALA A 99 16.63 -0.41 4.09
C ALA A 99 15.71 -1.31 3.23
N LEU A 100 14.44 -1.44 3.62
CA LEU A 100 13.44 -2.19 2.84
C LEU A 100 13.20 -1.58 1.46
N LEU A 101 13.04 -0.25 1.37
CA LEU A 101 12.89 0.44 0.08
C LEU A 101 14.08 0.17 -0.85
N ARG A 102 15.30 0.14 -0.29
CA ARG A 102 16.53 -0.09 -1.06
C ARG A 102 16.66 -1.50 -1.64
N GLU A 103 15.91 -2.48 -1.15
CA GLU A 103 15.84 -3.81 -1.78
C GLU A 103 15.26 -3.76 -3.21
N PHE A 104 14.51 -2.71 -3.54
CA PHE A 104 13.88 -2.51 -4.84
C PHE A 104 14.76 -1.76 -5.86
N ARG A 105 16.04 -1.49 -5.56
CA ARG A 105 16.99 -0.78 -6.45
C ARG A 105 17.41 -1.55 -7.71
N PHE A 106 16.69 -2.61 -8.07
CA PHE A 106 16.66 -3.10 -9.44
C PHE A 106 15.83 -2.19 -10.36
N ILE A 107 15.00 -1.31 -9.78
CA ILE A 107 14.38 -0.15 -10.42
C ILE A 107 15.32 1.06 -10.24
N PRO A 108 15.50 1.93 -11.26
CA PRO A 108 16.31 3.14 -11.12
C PRO A 108 15.81 4.07 -10.01
N ASP A 109 16.72 4.66 -9.24
CA ASP A 109 16.38 5.56 -8.12
C ASP A 109 15.48 6.74 -8.56
N ALA A 110 15.64 7.24 -9.79
CA ALA A 110 14.78 8.31 -10.36
C ALA A 110 13.30 7.90 -10.57
N ARG A 111 12.97 6.63 -10.38
CA ARG A 111 11.62 6.06 -10.49
C ARG A 111 11.10 5.53 -9.16
N LEU A 112 11.94 5.49 -8.12
CA LEU A 112 11.54 5.16 -6.75
C LEU A 112 11.11 6.46 -6.06
N ASP A 113 9.95 6.42 -5.40
CA ASP A 113 9.40 7.58 -4.69
C ASP A 113 9.62 7.44 -3.18
N ASP A 114 8.69 6.79 -2.48
CA ASP A 114 8.76 6.60 -1.03
C ASP A 114 8.24 5.23 -0.58
N LEU A 115 8.23 5.03 0.75
CA LEU A 115 7.59 3.89 1.40
C LEU A 115 6.47 4.40 2.30
N MET A 116 5.23 4.19 1.84
CA MET A 116 4.02 4.38 2.63
C MET A 116 3.67 3.11 3.43
N ILE A 117 3.30 3.28 4.70
CA ILE A 117 2.74 2.19 5.52
C ILE A 117 1.29 2.48 5.87
N SER A 118 0.44 1.47 5.69
CA SER A 118 -0.95 1.52 6.14
C SER A 118 -1.21 0.58 7.32
N TYR A 119 -2.05 1.04 8.25
CA TYR A 119 -2.72 0.20 9.24
C TYR A 119 -4.22 0.24 8.95
N ALA A 120 -4.88 -0.92 8.90
CA ALA A 120 -6.32 -1.02 8.69
C ALA A 120 -6.96 -1.89 9.77
N SER A 121 -8.11 -1.44 10.29
CA SER A 121 -8.99 -2.30 11.09
C SER A 121 -9.71 -3.31 10.19
N ASP A 122 -10.47 -4.24 10.78
CA ASP A 122 -11.38 -5.09 10.00
C ASP A 122 -12.33 -4.23 9.14
N GLY A 123 -12.49 -4.58 7.87
CA GLY A 123 -13.21 -3.79 6.86
C GLY A 123 -12.55 -2.46 6.43
N GLY A 124 -11.44 -2.06 7.06
CA GLY A 124 -10.74 -0.81 6.76
C GLY A 124 -10.03 -0.83 5.41
N GLY A 125 -10.09 0.30 4.70
CA GLY A 125 -9.44 0.48 3.41
C GLY A 125 -9.72 1.84 2.82
N VAL A 126 -9.36 2.03 1.55
CA VAL A 126 -9.56 3.29 0.82
C VAL A 126 -10.54 3.14 -0.36
N GLY A 127 -11.26 2.01 -0.39
CA GLY A 127 -12.16 1.63 -1.48
C GLY A 127 -11.45 1.29 -2.81
N PRO A 128 -12.21 0.90 -3.84
CA PRO A 128 -11.66 0.62 -5.16
C PRO A 128 -11.20 1.92 -5.83
N HIS A 129 -9.95 1.98 -6.22
CA HIS A 129 -9.31 3.16 -6.83
C HIS A 129 -8.26 2.70 -7.84
N PHE A 130 -7.62 3.67 -8.49
CA PHE A 130 -6.47 3.46 -9.35
C PHE A 130 -5.40 4.52 -9.03
N ASP A 131 -4.15 4.16 -9.29
CA ASP A 131 -3.01 5.05 -9.16
C ASP A 131 -2.41 5.34 -10.53
N SER A 132 -1.64 6.43 -10.63
CA SER A 132 -0.93 6.83 -11.86
C SER A 132 0.55 6.40 -11.85
N TYR A 133 0.93 5.54 -10.90
CA TYR A 133 2.27 5.03 -10.69
C TYR A 133 2.22 3.52 -10.40
N ASP A 134 3.32 2.80 -10.67
CA ASP A 134 3.47 1.41 -10.26
C ASP A 134 3.68 1.33 -8.74
N VAL A 135 3.24 0.24 -8.13
CA VAL A 135 3.38 0.02 -6.69
C VAL A 135 3.73 -1.44 -6.40
N PHE A 136 4.59 -1.65 -5.40
CA PHE A 136 4.80 -2.95 -4.78
C PHE A 136 4.06 -2.97 -3.44
N LEU A 137 3.13 -3.92 -3.28
CA LEU A 137 2.33 -4.06 -2.06
C LEU A 137 2.84 -5.26 -1.26
N LEU A 138 3.40 -5.00 -0.07
CA LEU A 138 3.90 -6.02 0.84
C LEU A 138 2.95 -6.20 2.03
N GLN A 139 2.48 -7.43 2.24
CA GLN A 139 1.63 -7.79 3.38
C GLN A 139 2.51 -8.10 4.60
N ALA A 140 2.53 -7.21 5.60
CA ALA A 140 3.39 -7.33 6.78
C ALA A 140 2.73 -8.03 7.98
N HIS A 141 1.48 -7.70 8.27
CA HIS A 141 0.79 -8.19 9.47
C HIS A 141 -0.70 -8.38 9.23
N GLY A 142 -1.27 -9.46 9.79
CA GLY A 142 -2.68 -9.81 9.60
C GLY A 142 -2.95 -10.29 8.18
N GLN A 143 -4.21 -10.17 7.75
CA GLN A 143 -4.61 -10.56 6.40
C GLN A 143 -5.38 -9.45 5.69
N ARG A 144 -5.24 -9.36 4.37
CA ARG A 144 -5.98 -8.42 3.52
C ARG A 144 -6.51 -9.12 2.28
N ARG A 145 -7.77 -8.82 1.95
CA ARG A 145 -8.38 -9.22 0.67
C ARG A 145 -8.07 -8.17 -0.39
N TRP A 146 -7.30 -8.55 -1.39
CA TRP A 146 -6.96 -7.73 -2.55
C TRP A 146 -7.81 -8.14 -3.74
N ARG A 147 -8.34 -7.15 -4.46
CA ARG A 147 -9.07 -7.32 -5.71
C ARG A 147 -8.45 -6.40 -6.74
N ILE A 148 -8.18 -6.91 -7.92
CA ILE A 148 -7.54 -6.16 -9.01
C ILE A 148 -8.29 -6.35 -10.32
N SER A 149 -8.11 -5.41 -11.24
CA SER A 149 -8.78 -5.39 -12.54
C SER A 149 -7.97 -4.55 -13.52
N ALA A 150 -7.90 -5.00 -14.78
CA ALA A 150 -7.40 -4.21 -15.91
C ALA A 150 -8.52 -3.41 -16.61
N GLN A 151 -9.65 -3.18 -15.92
CA GLN A 151 -10.78 -2.42 -16.47
C GLN A 151 -10.37 -1.03 -16.99
N LYS A 152 -11.03 -0.61 -18.07
CA LYS A 152 -10.83 0.71 -18.68
C LYS A 152 -11.81 1.78 -18.17
N ASP A 153 -12.93 1.37 -17.61
CA ASP A 153 -13.88 2.30 -16.99
C ASP A 153 -13.31 2.79 -15.66
N LEU A 154 -12.88 4.05 -15.64
CA LEU A 154 -12.33 4.74 -14.48
C LEU A 154 -13.30 5.80 -13.91
N SER A 155 -14.59 5.69 -14.22
CA SER A 155 -15.62 6.61 -13.72
C SER A 155 -15.63 6.63 -12.19
N LEU A 156 -15.56 7.83 -11.61
CA LEU A 156 -15.51 8.03 -10.17
C LEU A 156 -16.91 8.29 -9.60
N VAL A 157 -17.04 8.05 -8.29
CA VAL A 157 -18.19 8.53 -7.52
C VAL A 157 -17.97 10.01 -7.20
N ASP A 158 -18.83 10.87 -7.72
CA ASP A 158 -18.75 12.32 -7.52
C ASP A 158 -18.93 12.69 -6.04
N GLY A 159 -18.25 13.76 -5.62
CA GLY A 159 -18.38 14.32 -4.26
C GLY A 159 -17.72 13.52 -3.14
N MET A 160 -16.97 12.46 -3.46
CA MET A 160 -16.21 11.70 -2.47
C MET A 160 -14.85 12.36 -2.17
N PRO A 161 -14.35 12.30 -0.93
CA PRO A 161 -13.00 12.78 -0.60
C PRO A 161 -11.88 11.90 -1.19
N LEU A 162 -12.24 10.73 -1.71
CA LEU A 162 -11.35 9.73 -2.31
C LEU A 162 -11.75 9.47 -3.77
N LYS A 163 -10.80 9.05 -4.60
CA LYS A 163 -11.06 8.64 -5.99
C LYS A 163 -11.67 7.23 -6.05
N ILE A 164 -12.91 7.10 -5.60
CA ILE A 164 -13.62 5.82 -5.56
C ILE A 164 -14.20 5.49 -6.94
N LEU A 165 -13.84 4.33 -7.49
CA LEU A 165 -14.39 3.79 -8.74
C LEU A 165 -15.87 3.43 -8.57
N LYS A 166 -16.72 3.95 -9.45
CA LYS A 166 -18.18 3.72 -9.43
C LYS A 166 -18.57 2.29 -9.83
N ASN A 167 -17.87 1.73 -10.81
CA ASN A 167 -18.23 0.45 -11.46
C ASN A 167 -17.09 -0.57 -11.36
N PHE A 168 -16.41 -0.66 -10.22
CA PHE A 168 -15.32 -1.62 -10.06
C PHE A 168 -15.80 -3.06 -10.22
N LYS A 169 -15.12 -3.81 -11.10
CA LYS A 169 -15.34 -5.24 -11.34
C LYS A 169 -14.01 -5.96 -11.23
N SER A 170 -13.84 -6.74 -10.17
CA SER A 170 -12.62 -7.52 -9.95
C SER A 170 -12.47 -8.63 -10.99
N GLU A 171 -11.27 -8.75 -11.54
CA GLU A 171 -10.87 -9.86 -12.41
C GLU A 171 -10.12 -10.94 -11.62
N GLU A 172 -9.30 -10.52 -10.65
CA GLU A 172 -8.59 -11.42 -9.75
C GLU A 172 -8.81 -11.02 -8.28
N GLU A 173 -8.78 -12.00 -7.39
CA GLU A 173 -8.93 -11.81 -5.94
C GLU A 173 -7.94 -12.68 -5.16
N PHE A 174 -7.32 -12.10 -4.13
CA PHE A 174 -6.37 -12.77 -3.25
C PHE A 174 -6.66 -12.45 -1.79
N VAL A 175 -6.45 -13.43 -0.91
CA VAL A 175 -6.30 -13.19 0.53
C VAL A 175 -4.84 -13.47 0.87
N LEU A 176 -4.15 -12.44 1.37
CA LEU A 176 -2.74 -12.46 1.72
C LEU A 176 -2.58 -12.16 3.21
#